data_AF-A0AAW2UC16-F1
#
_entry.id   AF-A0AAW2UC16-F1
#
_cell.length_a   1.000
_cell.length_b   1.000
_cell.length_c   1.000
_cell.angle_alpha   90.00
_cell.angle_beta   90.00
_cell.angle_gamma   90.00
#
_symmetry.space_group_name_H-M   'P 1'
#
loop_
_entity.id
_entity.type
_entity.pdbx_description
1 polymer ?
#
loop_
_entity_poly.entity_id
_entity_poly.type
_entity_poly.pdbx_seq_one_letter_code
_entity_poly.pdbx_strand_id
1 'polypeptide(L)'
;MGIQGTAVAKESSDVIILDDNFASVVTVLRWGRCVYNNIQKFIQFQLTVNVAAMAINLVAAVSSGEIPLTPAQLLWVNLIMDTLGALALATGNPTDELMNKPPIGQSDPLITNIMWRNIVGLASYQIPVILVLKFKGKSIFGVDENVVDTLIFTTFVLLQVFNQFNSRELEAKNIFKGIHKNKLFLGITGITIGILDE
;
A
#
# COMPACT_ATOMS: atom_id res chain seq x y z
N MET A 1 -21.27 27.68 11.01
CA MET A 1 -22.71 27.53 10.72
C MET A 1 -23.04 28.33 9.49
N GLY A 2 -23.60 27.67 8.48
CA GLY A 2 -23.89 28.18 7.16
C GLY A 2 -25.16 29.03 7.09
N ILE A 3 -26.13 28.81 7.98
CA ILE A 3 -27.39 29.57 8.00
C ILE A 3 -27.29 30.69 9.06
N GLN A 4 -27.03 30.33 10.31
CA GLN A 4 -27.02 31.26 11.45
C GLN A 4 -25.68 31.95 11.71
N GLY A 5 -24.60 31.54 11.03
CA GLY A 5 -23.27 32.14 11.21
C GLY A 5 -23.14 33.53 10.56
N THR A 6 -22.38 34.42 11.21
CA THR A 6 -22.01 35.73 10.64
C THR A 6 -21.07 35.56 9.44
N ALA A 7 -21.10 36.50 8.49
CA ALA A 7 -20.26 36.43 7.29
C ALA A 7 -18.76 36.41 7.64
N VAL A 8 -18.34 37.23 8.61
CA VAL A 8 -16.95 37.27 9.10
C VAL A 8 -16.52 35.90 9.67
N ALA A 9 -17.40 35.22 10.40
CA ALA A 9 -17.12 33.88 10.91
C ALA A 9 -17.04 32.84 9.79
N LYS A 10 -17.86 32.95 8.74
CA LYS A 10 -17.82 32.06 7.58
C LYS A 10 -16.52 32.24 6.79
N GLU A 11 -16.09 33.47 6.54
CA GLU A 11 -14.83 33.76 5.83
C GLU A 11 -13.59 33.35 6.62
N SER A 12 -13.67 33.37 7.96
CA SER A 12 -12.54 33.00 8.84
C SER A 12 -12.50 31.50 9.20
N SER A 13 -13.43 30.67 8.71
CA SER A 13 -13.53 29.25 9.07
C SER A 13 -12.98 28.34 7.97
N ASP A 14 -12.17 27.34 8.34
CA ASP A 14 -11.68 26.32 7.41
C ASP A 14 -12.78 25.36 6.92
N VAL A 15 -13.83 25.17 7.72
CA VAL A 15 -14.96 24.28 7.42
C VAL A 15 -16.27 24.95 7.80
N ILE A 16 -17.21 25.02 6.84
CA ILE A 16 -18.55 25.60 7.05
C ILE A 16 -19.60 24.49 6.97
N ILE A 17 -20.38 24.33 8.02
CA ILE A 17 -21.52 23.41 8.09
C ILE A 17 -22.73 24.09 7.46
N LEU A 18 -23.14 23.63 6.27
CA LEU A 18 -24.18 24.30 5.48
C LEU A 18 -25.59 24.14 6.05
N ASP A 19 -25.85 23.02 6.73
CA ASP A 19 -27.18 22.64 7.24
C ASP A 19 -27.41 22.98 8.72
N ASP A 20 -26.44 23.64 9.36
CA ASP A 20 -26.41 23.96 10.79
C ASP A 20 -26.66 22.76 11.74
N ASN A 21 -26.43 21.54 11.24
CA ASN A 21 -26.64 20.32 12.01
C ASN A 21 -25.33 19.83 12.65
N PHE A 22 -25.30 19.68 13.97
CA PHE A 22 -24.15 19.10 14.67
C PHE A 22 -23.84 17.66 14.24
N ALA A 23 -24.81 16.91 13.70
CA ALA A 23 -24.57 15.59 13.14
C ALA A 23 -23.59 15.62 11.94
N SER A 24 -23.55 16.73 11.20
CA SER A 24 -22.60 16.94 10.10
C SER A 24 -21.15 17.01 10.62
N VAL A 25 -20.92 17.53 11.83
CA VAL A 25 -19.59 17.50 12.49
C VAL A 25 -19.12 16.07 12.70
N VAL A 26 -20.00 15.21 13.24
CA VAL A 26 -19.67 13.81 13.49
C VAL A 26 -19.34 13.07 12.19
N THR A 27 -20.07 13.39 11.12
CA THR A 27 -19.82 12.82 9.79
C THR A 27 -18.47 13.27 9.23
N VAL A 28 -18.12 14.56 9.35
CA VAL A 28 -16.82 15.09 8.95
C VAL A 28 -15.69 14.44 9.74
N LEU A 29 -15.84 14.27 11.06
CA LEU A 29 -14.84 13.59 11.89
C LEU A 29 -14.65 12.12 11.49
N ARG A 30 -15.74 11.41 11.16
CA ARG A 30 -15.69 10.03 10.65
C ARG A 30 -14.91 9.96 9.33
N TRP A 31 -15.17 10.88 8.41
CA TRP A 31 -14.44 10.97 7.14
C TRP A 31 -12.96 11.32 7.35
N GLY A 32 -12.64 12.26 8.24
CA GLY A 32 -11.26 12.60 8.60
C GLY A 32 -10.48 11.39 9.12
N ARG A 33 -11.08 10.61 10.04
CA ARG A 33 -10.48 9.35 10.52
C ARG A 33 -10.29 8.32 9.40
N CYS A 34 -11.24 8.23 8.48
CA CYS A 34 -11.15 7.35 7.32
C CYS A 34 -9.98 7.73 6.41
N VAL A 35 -9.85 9.02 6.07
CA VAL A 35 -8.75 9.54 5.24
C VAL A 35 -7.40 9.27 5.89
N TYR A 36 -7.26 9.54 7.20
CA TYR A 36 -6.01 9.27 7.92
C TYR A 36 -5.62 7.80 7.86
N ASN A 37 -6.55 6.90 8.14
CA ASN A 37 -6.33 5.45 8.08
C ASN A 37 -5.98 4.98 6.65
N ASN A 38 -6.61 5.55 5.62
CA ASN A 38 -6.29 5.22 4.23
C ASN A 38 -4.88 5.71 3.85
N ILE A 39 -4.46 6.89 4.33
CA ILE A 39 -3.09 7.41 4.17
C ILE A 39 -2.08 6.49 4.84
N GLN A 40 -2.34 6.01 6.06
CA GLN A 40 -1.45 5.06 6.73
C GLN A 40 -1.30 3.75 5.93
N LYS A 41 -2.40 3.19 5.41
CA LYS A 41 -2.35 2.00 4.54
C LYS A 41 -1.52 2.22 3.29
N PHE A 42 -1.71 3.37 2.64
CA PHE A 42 -0.92 3.74 1.47
C PHE A 42 0.58 3.87 1.81
N ILE A 43 0.92 4.52 2.93
CA ILE A 43 2.30 4.68 3.36
C ILE A 43 2.94 3.34 3.74
N GLN A 44 2.22 2.44 4.42
CA GLN A 44 2.72 1.09 4.68
C GLN A 44 3.06 0.37 3.36
N PHE A 45 2.14 0.41 2.41
CA PHE A 45 2.32 -0.23 1.10
C PHE A 45 3.55 0.33 0.38
N GLN A 46 3.59 1.65 0.17
CA GLN A 46 4.66 2.36 -0.55
C GLN A 46 6.04 2.14 0.10
N LEU A 47 6.10 2.25 1.42
CA LEU A 47 7.36 2.08 2.14
C LEU A 47 7.85 0.64 2.07
N THR A 48 6.94 -0.34 2.12
CA THR A 48 7.30 -1.76 1.99
C THR A 48 7.90 -2.07 0.62
N VAL A 49 7.27 -1.60 -0.47
CA VAL A 49 7.76 -1.81 -1.85
C VAL A 49 9.16 -1.21 -1.99
N ASN A 50 9.35 0.05 -1.58
CA ASN A 50 10.62 0.77 -1.69
C ASN A 50 11.73 0.14 -0.86
N VAL A 51 11.46 -0.17 0.41
CA VAL A 51 12.45 -0.78 1.32
C VAL A 51 12.83 -2.17 0.82
N ALA A 52 11.86 -2.98 0.38
CA ALA A 52 12.14 -4.32 -0.13
C ALA A 52 12.94 -4.27 -1.44
N ALA A 53 12.54 -3.44 -2.40
CA ALA A 53 13.27 -3.28 -3.67
C ALA A 53 14.73 -2.86 -3.44
N MET A 54 14.94 -1.86 -2.57
CA MET A 54 16.28 -1.39 -2.22
C MET A 54 17.09 -2.48 -1.54
N ALA A 55 16.52 -3.18 -0.55
CA ALA A 55 17.22 -4.24 0.18
C ALA A 55 17.58 -5.43 -0.72
N ILE A 56 16.66 -5.87 -1.58
CA ILE A 56 16.89 -6.95 -2.54
C ILE A 56 18.05 -6.60 -3.49
N ASN A 57 18.01 -5.42 -4.09
CA ASN A 57 19.05 -4.99 -5.02
C ASN A 57 20.41 -4.84 -4.34
N LEU A 58 20.43 -4.29 -3.12
CA LEU A 58 21.67 -4.16 -2.34
C LEU A 58 22.27 -5.53 -2.00
N VAL A 59 21.47 -6.46 -1.48
CA VAL A 59 21.95 -7.79 -1.11
C VAL A 59 22.40 -8.59 -2.34
N ALA A 60 21.65 -8.50 -3.45
CA ALA A 60 22.01 -9.17 -4.69
C ALA A 60 23.28 -8.59 -5.33
N ALA A 61 23.43 -7.26 -5.36
CA ALA A 61 24.63 -6.59 -5.85
C ALA A 61 25.88 -6.99 -5.04
N VAL A 62 25.76 -7.06 -3.71
CA VAL A 62 26.88 -7.52 -2.84
C VAL A 62 27.21 -8.99 -3.05
N SER A 63 26.20 -9.84 -3.26
CA SER A 63 26.40 -11.30 -3.35
C SER A 63 26.86 -11.77 -4.73
N SER A 64 26.47 -11.06 -5.80
CA SER A 64 26.65 -11.52 -7.19
C SER A 64 27.15 -10.44 -8.16
N GLY A 65 27.32 -9.18 -7.72
CA GLY A 65 27.73 -8.07 -8.59
C GLY A 65 26.65 -7.55 -9.54
N GLU A 66 25.64 -8.37 -9.83
CA GLU A 66 24.57 -8.04 -10.76
C GLU A 66 23.28 -7.63 -10.02
N ILE A 67 22.49 -6.75 -10.62
CA ILE A 67 21.26 -6.23 -10.03
C ILE A 67 20.07 -6.96 -10.66
N PRO A 68 19.25 -7.69 -9.87
CA PRO A 68 18.16 -8.51 -10.37
C PRO A 68 16.98 -7.69 -10.92
N LEU A 69 16.83 -6.43 -10.49
CA LEU A 69 15.78 -5.54 -10.95
C LEU A 69 16.42 -4.30 -11.58
N THR A 70 16.17 -4.10 -12.87
CA THR A 70 16.70 -2.94 -13.58
C THR A 70 16.05 -1.64 -13.09
N PRO A 71 16.74 -0.48 -13.16
CA PRO A 71 16.15 0.80 -12.78
C PRO A 71 14.84 1.12 -13.53
N ALA A 72 14.73 0.71 -14.80
CA ALA A 72 13.53 0.89 -15.60
C ALA A 72 12.34 0.05 -15.07
N GLN A 73 12.57 -1.20 -14.67
CA GLN A 73 11.56 -2.06 -14.04
C GLN A 73 11.09 -1.48 -12.70
N LEU A 74 12.01 -0.96 -11.89
CA LEU A 74 11.67 -0.30 -10.62
C LEU A 74 10.87 0.98 -10.83
N LEU A 75 11.21 1.78 -11.84
CA LEU A 75 10.45 2.97 -12.20
C LEU A 75 9.03 2.59 -12.64
N TRP A 76 8.90 1.54 -13.43
CA TRP A 76 7.61 1.05 -13.90
C TRP A 76 6.72 0.61 -12.73
N VAL A 77 7.25 -0.15 -11.77
CA VAL A 77 6.53 -0.55 -10.55
C VAL A 77 6.12 0.69 -9.75
N ASN A 78 7.05 1.62 -9.52
CA ASN A 78 6.77 2.87 -8.78
C ASN A 78 5.74 3.78 -9.48
N LEU A 79 5.63 3.71 -10.80
CA LEU A 79 4.72 4.60 -11.54
C LEU A 79 3.33 3.97 -11.69
N ILE A 80 3.24 2.70 -12.06
CA ILE A 80 1.96 2.07 -12.39
C ILE A 80 1.36 1.35 -11.19
N MET A 81 2.13 0.48 -10.55
CA MET A 81 1.60 -0.31 -9.44
C MET A 81 1.29 0.57 -8.23
N ASP A 82 2.15 1.53 -7.91
CA ASP A 82 1.93 2.40 -6.77
C ASP A 82 0.80 3.40 -6.98
N THR A 83 0.60 3.91 -8.20
CA THR A 83 -0.53 4.80 -8.48
C THR A 83 -1.86 4.05 -8.42
N LEU A 84 -1.91 2.84 -8.98
CA LEU A 84 -3.09 1.97 -8.89
C LEU A 84 -3.33 1.51 -7.44
N GLY A 85 -2.27 1.18 -6.70
CA GLY A 85 -2.31 0.82 -5.29
C GLY A 85 -2.80 1.97 -4.41
N ALA A 86 -2.31 3.18 -4.66
CA ALA A 86 -2.77 4.41 -4.01
C ALA A 86 -4.26 4.62 -4.23
N LEU A 87 -4.73 4.51 -5.48
CA LEU A 87 -6.15 4.67 -5.80
C LEU A 87 -7.01 3.60 -5.10
N ALA A 88 -6.56 2.35 -5.09
CA ALA A 88 -7.26 1.24 -4.44
C ALA A 88 -7.38 1.39 -2.92
N LEU A 89 -6.32 1.90 -2.28
CA LEU A 89 -6.25 2.04 -0.81
C LEU A 89 -6.84 3.36 -0.32
N ALA A 90 -6.77 4.44 -1.12
CA ALA A 90 -7.30 5.75 -0.78
C ALA A 90 -8.84 5.81 -0.84
N THR A 91 -9.46 4.99 -1.71
CA THR A 91 -10.93 4.98 -1.95
C THR A 91 -11.73 4.13 -0.95
N GLY A 92 -11.13 3.74 0.17
CA GLY A 92 -11.83 2.98 1.22
C GLY A 92 -12.95 3.79 1.87
N ASN A 93 -14.13 3.17 2.02
CA ASN A 93 -15.29 3.77 2.69
C ASN A 93 -15.14 3.83 4.22
N PRO A 94 -15.73 4.84 4.88
CA PRO A 94 -15.73 4.93 6.34
C PRO A 94 -16.49 3.76 6.96
N THR A 95 -15.88 3.13 7.96
CA THR A 95 -16.46 2.00 8.72
C THR A 95 -16.74 2.44 10.15
N ASP A 96 -17.85 1.98 10.74
CA ASP A 96 -18.24 2.34 12.12
C ASP A 96 -17.18 1.95 13.17
N GLU A 97 -16.40 0.90 12.91
CA GLU A 97 -15.29 0.46 13.75
C GLU A 97 -14.22 1.55 13.97
N LEU A 98 -14.02 2.46 13.01
CA LEU A 98 -13.07 3.59 13.13
C LEU A 98 -13.48 4.59 14.21
N MET A 99 -14.79 4.68 14.51
CA MET A 99 -15.29 5.58 15.55
C MET A 99 -15.08 5.01 16.96
N ASN A 100 -14.97 3.68 17.10
CA ASN A 100 -14.73 3.01 18.38
C ASN A 100 -13.26 3.05 18.82
N LYS A 101 -12.35 3.41 17.91
CA LYS A 101 -10.93 3.59 18.24
C LYS A 101 -10.69 4.92 18.98
N PRO A 102 -9.73 4.94 19.93
CA PRO A 102 -9.32 6.18 20.58
C PRO A 102 -8.80 7.18 19.54
N PRO A 103 -8.94 8.49 19.78
CA PRO A 103 -8.37 9.51 18.92
C PRO A 103 -6.84 9.38 18.91
N ILE A 104 -6.25 9.58 17.72
CA ILE A 104 -4.80 9.59 17.54
C ILE A 104 -4.23 10.84 18.22
N GLY A 105 -3.21 10.67 19.06
CA GLY A 105 -2.51 11.77 19.70
C GLY A 105 -1.67 12.57 18.69
N GLN A 106 -1.47 13.86 18.93
CA GLN A 106 -0.60 14.69 18.07
C GLN A 106 0.85 14.20 18.03
N SER A 107 1.30 13.49 19.08
CA SER A 107 2.65 12.95 19.19
C SER A 107 2.77 11.51 18.69
N ASP A 108 1.68 10.90 18.23
CA ASP A 108 1.72 9.52 17.75
C ASP A 108 2.41 9.46 16.38
N PRO A 109 3.40 8.56 16.20
CA PRO A 109 4.09 8.44 14.93
C PRO A 109 3.11 7.96 13.86
N LEU A 110 3.16 8.59 12.69
CA LEU A 110 2.33 8.20 11.55
C LEU A 110 2.57 6.74 11.13
N ILE A 111 3.82 6.29 11.22
CA ILE A 111 4.21 4.89 11.02
C ILE A 111 4.25 4.20 12.39
N THR A 112 3.29 3.33 12.65
CA THR A 112 3.23 2.58 13.91
C THR A 112 4.25 1.45 13.96
N ASN A 113 4.60 0.99 15.16
CA ASN A 113 5.48 -0.17 15.35
C ASN A 113 4.93 -1.44 14.68
N ILE A 114 3.60 -1.55 14.56
CA ILE A 114 2.93 -2.66 13.87
C ILE A 114 3.20 -2.60 12.36
N MET A 115 3.11 -1.40 11.76
CA MET A 115 3.46 -1.20 10.34
C MET A 115 4.93 -1.56 10.10
N TRP A 116 5.85 -1.13 10.96
CA TRP A 116 7.27 -1.48 10.86
C TRP A 116 7.51 -2.99 10.92
N ARG A 117 6.85 -3.70 11.84
CA ARG A 117 6.92 -5.17 11.91
C ARG A 117 6.44 -5.82 10.62
N ASN A 118 5.36 -5.32 10.02
CA ASN A 118 4.83 -5.84 8.76
C ASN A 118 5.78 -5.55 7.59
N ILE A 119 6.32 -4.33 7.49
CA ILE A 119 7.31 -3.91 6.48
C ILE A 119 8.54 -4.81 6.55
N VAL A 120 9.16 -4.93 7.73
CA VAL A 120 10.38 -5.73 7.93
C VAL A 120 10.10 -7.21 7.73
N GLY A 121 8.97 -7.72 8.24
CA GLY A 121 8.57 -9.11 8.04
C GLY A 121 8.42 -9.46 6.56
N LEU A 122 7.74 -8.62 5.78
CA LEU A 122 7.56 -8.88 4.35
C LEU A 122 8.87 -8.70 3.57
N ALA A 123 9.65 -7.65 3.84
CA ALA A 123 10.96 -7.46 3.20
C ALA A 123 11.89 -8.66 3.48
N SER A 124 11.93 -9.15 4.73
CA SER A 124 12.72 -10.31 5.12
C SER A 124 12.28 -11.61 4.43
N TYR A 125 11.02 -11.70 4.02
CA TYR A 125 10.49 -12.82 3.22
C TYR A 125 10.81 -12.66 1.73
N GLN A 126 10.68 -11.46 1.16
CA GLN A 126 10.92 -11.23 -0.27
C GLN A 126 12.40 -11.41 -0.65
N ILE A 127 13.33 -11.00 0.21
CA ILE A 127 14.78 -11.12 -0.02
C ILE A 127 15.23 -12.57 -0.33
N PRO A 128 15.02 -13.57 0.53
CA PRO A 128 15.45 -14.93 0.27
C PRO A 128 14.74 -15.55 -0.94
N VAL A 129 13.47 -15.23 -1.19
CA VAL A 129 12.73 -15.73 -2.37
C VAL A 129 13.40 -15.27 -3.66
N ILE A 130 13.69 -13.97 -3.78
CA ILE A 130 14.34 -13.43 -4.98
C ILE A 130 15.80 -13.90 -5.10
N LEU A 131 16.53 -14.01 -3.99
CA LEU A 131 17.90 -14.55 -4.02
C LEU A 131 17.95 -16.03 -4.42
N VAL A 132 17.02 -16.86 -3.95
CA VAL A 132 16.93 -18.27 -4.36
C VAL A 132 16.59 -18.36 -5.85
N LEU A 133 15.66 -17.53 -6.35
CA LEU A 133 15.37 -17.46 -7.77
C LEU A 133 16.58 -17.00 -8.59
N LYS A 134 17.35 -16.03 -8.10
CA LYS A 134 18.56 -15.57 -8.78
C LYS A 134 19.64 -16.65 -8.84
N PHE A 135 20.00 -17.25 -7.72
CA PHE A 135 21.14 -18.18 -7.64
C PHE A 135 20.79 -19.60 -8.08
N LYS A 136 19.56 -20.06 -7.81
CA LYS A 136 19.12 -21.42 -8.14
C LYS A 136 18.10 -21.48 -9.27
N GLY A 137 17.58 -20.35 -9.78
CA GLY A 137 16.58 -20.35 -10.85
C GLY A 137 17.06 -21.09 -12.10
N LYS A 138 18.30 -20.86 -12.52
CA LYS A 138 18.91 -21.54 -13.67
C LYS A 138 19.00 -23.07 -13.47
N SER A 139 19.33 -23.53 -12.27
CA SER A 139 19.45 -24.97 -11.95
C SER A 139 18.10 -25.65 -11.68
N ILE A 140 17.11 -24.92 -11.17
CA ILE A 140 15.79 -25.45 -10.81
C ILE A 140 14.90 -25.53 -12.06
N PHE A 141 14.94 -24.51 -12.91
CA PHE A 141 14.07 -24.43 -14.09
C PHE A 141 14.77 -24.82 -15.40
N GLY A 142 16.10 -24.86 -15.43
CA GLY A 142 16.85 -25.28 -16.63
C GLY A 142 16.69 -24.35 -17.84
N VAL A 143 16.37 -23.08 -17.60
CA VAL A 143 16.08 -22.07 -18.63
C VAL A 143 17.19 -21.03 -18.76
N ASP A 144 17.17 -20.29 -19.87
CA ASP A 144 18.07 -19.17 -20.14
C ASP A 144 17.96 -18.04 -19.12
N GLU A 145 19.05 -17.29 -18.99
CA GLU A 145 19.24 -16.21 -18.01
C GLU A 145 18.20 -15.09 -18.17
N ASN A 146 17.87 -14.72 -19.41
CA ASN A 146 16.81 -13.76 -19.72
C ASN A 146 15.42 -14.19 -19.20
N VAL A 147 15.15 -15.50 -19.18
CA VAL A 147 13.88 -16.04 -18.69
C VAL A 147 13.85 -15.99 -17.16
N VAL A 148 15.00 -16.23 -16.52
CA VAL A 148 15.14 -16.12 -15.06
C VAL A 148 14.93 -14.68 -14.59
N ASP A 149 15.49 -13.69 -15.29
CA ASP A 149 15.29 -12.27 -14.96
C ASP A 149 13.83 -11.83 -15.11
N THR A 150 13.17 -12.28 -16.18
CA THR A 150 11.73 -12.05 -16.38
C THR A 150 10.90 -12.69 -15.26
N LEU A 151 11.26 -13.91 -14.85
CA LEU A 151 10.57 -14.63 -13.78
C LEU A 151 10.80 -13.99 -12.40
N ILE A 152 11.98 -13.42 -12.16
CA ILE A 152 12.29 -12.63 -10.98
C ILE A 152 11.41 -11.37 -10.94
N PHE A 153 11.32 -10.63 -12.04
CA PHE A 153 10.48 -9.45 -12.15
C PHE A 153 8.99 -9.79 -11.92
N THR A 154 8.48 -10.82 -12.58
CA THR A 154 7.10 -11.31 -12.42
C THR A 154 6.82 -11.74 -10.98
N THR A 155 7.74 -12.48 -10.36
CA THR A 155 7.59 -12.89 -8.96
C THR A 155 7.59 -11.69 -8.02
N PHE A 156 8.46 -10.71 -8.26
CA PHE A 156 8.51 -9.48 -7.49
C PHE A 156 7.19 -8.71 -7.60
N VAL A 157 6.67 -8.53 -8.81
CA VAL A 157 5.37 -7.87 -9.03
C VAL A 157 4.24 -8.61 -8.31
N LEU A 158 4.17 -9.94 -8.42
CA LEU A 158 3.19 -10.74 -7.70
C LEU A 158 3.31 -10.58 -6.18
N LEU A 159 4.54 -10.57 -5.64
CA LEU A 159 4.79 -10.33 -4.21
C LEU A 159 4.32 -8.94 -3.78
N GLN A 160 4.42 -7.92 -4.63
CA GLN A 160 3.88 -6.59 -4.33
C GLN A 160 2.36 -6.53 -4.41
N VAL A 161 1.74 -7.28 -5.33
CA VAL A 161 0.29 -7.48 -5.32
C VAL A 161 -0.13 -8.08 -3.98
N PHE A 162 0.51 -9.15 -3.50
CA PHE A 162 0.25 -9.72 -2.18
C PHE A 162 0.49 -8.73 -1.02
N ASN A 163 1.51 -7.87 -1.12
CA ASN A 163 1.73 -6.79 -0.16
C ASN A 163 0.55 -5.80 -0.12
N GLN A 164 -0.04 -5.49 -1.28
CA GLN A 164 -1.22 -4.63 -1.38
C GLN A 164 -2.43 -5.24 -0.64
N PHE A 165 -2.61 -6.56 -0.73
CA PHE A 165 -3.62 -7.29 0.06
C PHE A 165 -3.35 -7.18 1.56
N ASN A 166 -2.10 -7.37 1.99
CA ASN A 166 -1.72 -7.29 3.40
C ASN A 166 -1.91 -5.87 3.96
N SER A 167 -1.51 -4.85 3.20
CA SER A 167 -1.60 -3.44 3.60
C SER A 167 -3.04 -2.91 3.66
N ARG A 168 -4.03 -3.67 3.18
CA ARG A 168 -5.45 -3.31 3.25
C ARG A 168 -6.00 -3.29 4.68
N GLU A 169 -5.46 -4.10 5.58
CA GLU A 169 -5.82 -4.11 7.01
C GLU A 169 -4.57 -4.01 7.89
N LEU A 170 -4.39 -2.87 8.56
CA LEU A 170 -3.19 -2.57 9.36
C LEU A 170 -3.03 -3.46 10.61
N GLU A 171 -4.15 -3.92 11.19
CA GLU A 171 -4.17 -4.55 12.53
C GLU A 171 -4.75 -5.97 12.57
N ALA A 172 -5.48 -6.41 11.54
CA ALA A 172 -6.29 -7.61 11.63
C ALA A 172 -5.55 -8.88 11.17
N LYS A 173 -5.77 -9.99 11.88
CA LYS A 173 -5.24 -11.33 11.54
C LYS A 173 -5.95 -11.99 10.33
N ASN A 174 -7.05 -11.41 9.82
CA ASN A 174 -7.91 -12.02 8.79
C ASN A 174 -7.90 -11.23 7.47
N ILE A 175 -6.79 -11.34 6.74
CA ILE A 175 -6.54 -10.69 5.42
C ILE A 175 -7.62 -11.05 4.37
N PHE A 176 -8.36 -12.15 4.58
CA PHE A 176 -9.41 -12.64 3.66
C PHE A 176 -10.81 -12.07 3.90
N LYS A 177 -11.05 -11.33 5.00
CA LYS A 177 -12.40 -10.83 5.30
C LYS A 177 -12.72 -9.63 4.39
N GLY A 178 -13.71 -9.78 3.50
CA GLY A 178 -14.21 -8.68 2.66
C GLY A 178 -13.42 -8.43 1.37
N ILE A 179 -12.58 -9.37 0.92
CA ILE A 179 -11.90 -9.31 -0.40
C ILE A 179 -12.91 -9.04 -1.53
N HIS A 180 -14.05 -9.74 -1.53
CA HIS A 180 -15.10 -9.62 -2.54
C HIS A 180 -15.95 -8.34 -2.48
N LYS A 181 -15.85 -7.53 -1.40
CA LYS A 181 -16.63 -6.29 -1.29
C LYS A 181 -16.05 -5.12 -2.09
N ASN A 182 -14.75 -5.15 -2.41
CA ASN A 182 -14.12 -4.06 -3.15
C ASN A 182 -13.81 -4.49 -4.60
N LYS A 183 -14.77 -4.28 -5.51
CA LYS A 183 -14.65 -4.65 -6.93
C LYS A 183 -13.52 -3.89 -7.65
N LEU A 184 -13.22 -2.66 -7.24
CA LEU A 184 -12.09 -1.89 -7.74
C LEU A 184 -10.75 -2.56 -7.44
N PHE A 185 -10.62 -3.13 -6.25
CA PHE A 185 -9.40 -3.84 -5.83
C PHE A 185 -9.18 -5.13 -6.63
N LEU A 186 -10.23 -5.93 -6.83
CA LEU A 186 -10.20 -7.10 -7.71
C LEU A 186 -9.91 -6.72 -9.17
N GLY A 187 -10.48 -5.61 -9.65
CA GLY A 187 -10.21 -5.08 -10.99
C GLY A 187 -8.75 -4.67 -11.17
N ILE A 188 -8.18 -3.97 -10.19
CA ILE A 188 -6.77 -3.52 -10.22
C ILE A 188 -5.83 -4.72 -10.17
N THR A 189 -6.06 -5.68 -9.27
CA THR A 189 -5.27 -6.92 -9.25
C THR A 189 -5.36 -7.69 -10.59
N GLY A 190 -6.56 -7.76 -11.18
CA GLY A 190 -6.75 -8.38 -12.49
C GLY A 190 -6.03 -7.65 -13.62
N ILE A 191 -6.04 -6.31 -13.61
CA ILE A 191 -5.31 -5.47 -14.58
C ILE A 191 -3.81 -5.62 -14.41
N THR A 192 -3.28 -5.65 -13.18
CA THR A 192 -1.85 -5.83 -12.93
C THR A 192 -1.36 -7.20 -13.41
N ILE A 193 -2.18 -8.25 -13.26
CA ILE A 193 -1.87 -9.58 -13.79
C ILE A 193 -1.99 -9.58 -15.32
N GLY A 194 -3.02 -8.93 -15.88
CA GLY A 194 -3.21 -8.85 -17.34
C GLY A 194 -2.11 -8.05 -18.07
N ILE A 195 -1.56 -7.01 -17.46
CA ILE A 195 -0.41 -6.26 -17.99
C ILE A 195 0.89 -7.07 -17.87
N LEU A 196 0.95 -8.07 -16.98
CA LEU A 196 2.12 -8.93 -16.82
C LEU A 196 2.22 -10.03 -17.89
N ASP A 197 1.11 -10.35 -18.56
CA ASP A 197 1.01 -11.34 -19.64
C ASP A 197 1.25 -10.74 -21.05
N GLU A 198 1.38 -9.40 -21.16
CA GLU A 198 1.72 -8.67 -22.40
C GLU A 198 3.20 -8.29 -22.45
#